data_AF-A0A9D7HPM6-F1
#
_entry.id   AF-A0A9D7HPM6-F1
#
_cell.length_a   1.000
_cell.length_b   1.000
_cell.length_c   1.000
_cell.angle_alpha   90.00
_cell.angle_beta   90.00
_cell.angle_gamma   90.00
#
_symmetry.space_group_name_H-M   'P 1'
#
loop_
_entity.id
_entity.type
_entity.pdbx_description
1 polymer ?
#
loop_
_entity_poly.entity_id
_entity_poly.type
_entity_poly.pdbx_seq_one_letter_code
_entity_poly.pdbx_strand_id
1 'polypeptide(L)'
;MRNLGKPQWLAIAGAVVVVVLLMLLPRTPKTGENAKAAEVSPLRVKLDEAIALVNGTQPMQGIMILRQLAEEHPEEAEVHWHLGLFSLQSGQVDKAVGRFRQVVELDQEGKFPEAWSLLGQSYAMMDSTTAAITAFETYRTRTTDAEALQATDRALEGLRNKLEEQEHALR
;
A
#
# COMPACT_ATOMS: atom_id res chain seq x y z
N MET A 1 28.95 62.58 -17.99
CA MET A 1 28.14 61.76 -18.92
C MET A 1 29.06 60.71 -19.51
N ARG A 2 29.06 59.48 -18.98
CA ARG A 2 29.94 58.40 -19.47
C ARG A 2 29.30 57.79 -20.71
N ASN A 3 29.89 58.05 -21.88
CA ASN A 3 29.51 57.42 -23.14
C ASN A 3 29.83 55.92 -23.06
N LEU A 4 28.79 55.09 -22.97
CA LEU A 4 28.95 53.64 -23.09
C LEU A 4 29.40 53.31 -24.51
N GLY A 5 30.52 52.58 -24.62
CA GLY A 5 31.03 52.14 -25.91
C GLY A 5 30.09 51.13 -26.56
N LYS A 6 29.98 51.16 -27.89
CA LYS A 6 29.16 50.24 -28.72
C LYS A 6 29.20 48.74 -28.30
N PRO A 7 30.32 48.14 -27.83
CA PRO A 7 30.29 46.75 -27.37
C PRO A 7 29.53 46.53 -26.05
N GLN A 8 29.43 47.54 -25.17
CA GLN A 8 28.70 47.44 -23.91
C GLN A 8 27.18 47.52 -24.12
N TRP A 9 26.73 48.30 -25.10
CA TRP A 9 25.30 48.37 -25.45
C TRP A 9 24.80 47.06 -26.05
N LEU A 10 25.62 46.37 -26.86
CA LEU A 10 25.31 45.03 -27.38
C LEU A 10 25.21 43.98 -26.26
N ALA A 11 26.09 44.04 -25.26
CA ALA A 11 26.02 43.14 -24.11
C ALA A 11 24.76 43.39 -23.26
N ILE A 12 24.40 44.66 -23.03
CA ILE A 12 23.18 45.02 -22.29
C ILE A 12 21.92 44.64 -23.08
N ALA A 13 21.88 44.91 -24.39
CA ALA A 13 20.78 44.52 -25.25
C ALA A 13 20.59 42.99 -25.29
N GLY A 14 21.70 42.23 -25.37
CA GLY A 14 21.66 40.77 -25.28
C GLY A 14 21.12 40.27 -23.95
N ALA A 15 21.56 40.86 -22.83
CA ALA A 15 21.08 40.49 -21.50
C ALA A 15 19.57 40.77 -21.31
N VAL A 16 19.08 41.91 -21.82
CA VAL A 16 17.65 42.25 -21.76
C VAL A 16 16.82 41.29 -22.62
N VAL A 17 17.30 40.91 -23.82
CA VAL A 17 16.61 39.95 -24.68
C VAL A 17 16.51 38.59 -23.98
N VAL A 18 17.57 38.09 -23.35
CA VAL A 18 17.54 36.82 -22.61
C VAL A 18 16.54 36.86 -21.45
N VAL A 19 16.47 37.96 -20.69
CA VAL A 19 15.51 38.11 -19.59
C VAL A 19 14.07 38.16 -20.11
N VAL A 20 13.81 38.89 -21.19
CA VAL A 20 12.49 38.96 -21.82
C VAL A 20 12.08 37.60 -22.40
N LEU A 21 13.03 36.87 -22.98
CA LEU A 21 12.79 35.53 -23.53
C LEU A 21 12.54 34.50 -22.42
N LEU A 22 13.24 34.60 -21.28
CA LEU A 22 12.95 33.84 -20.07
C LEU A 22 11.60 34.22 -19.40
N MET A 23 11.12 35.44 -19.61
CA MET A 23 9.80 35.88 -19.14
C MET A 23 8.66 35.47 -20.09
N LEU A 24 8.93 35.35 -21.39
CA LEU A 24 7.96 34.96 -22.43
C LEU A 24 7.88 33.45 -22.67
N LEU A 25 8.85 32.67 -22.16
CA LEU A 25 8.70 31.22 -22.10
C LEU A 25 7.47 30.87 -21.25
N PRO A 26 6.54 30.03 -21.74
CA PRO A 26 5.40 29.59 -20.96
C PRO A 26 5.94 28.89 -19.71
N ARG A 27 5.72 29.51 -18.54
CA ARG A 27 6.04 28.90 -17.25
C ARG A 27 5.00 27.82 -16.99
N THR A 28 5.17 26.65 -17.59
CA THR A 28 4.50 25.47 -17.07
C THR A 28 5.19 25.14 -15.74
N PRO A 29 4.52 25.23 -14.59
CA PRO A 29 5.06 24.63 -13.40
C PRO A 29 5.24 23.14 -13.68
N LYS A 30 6.48 22.65 -13.73
CA LYS A 30 6.76 21.23 -13.43
C LYS A 30 6.74 21.08 -11.91
N THR A 31 5.55 21.27 -11.36
CA THR A 31 5.13 20.86 -10.03
C THR A 31 4.22 19.68 -10.35
N GLY A 32 4.70 18.44 -10.31
CA GLY A 32 4.88 17.78 -9.02
C GLY A 32 3.49 17.60 -8.43
N GLU A 33 2.91 16.42 -8.62
CA GLU A 33 1.91 15.81 -7.74
C GLU A 33 0.83 16.72 -7.12
N ASN A 34 -0.42 16.46 -7.53
CA ASN A 34 -1.51 16.23 -6.58
C ASN A 34 -1.72 17.26 -5.46
N ALA A 35 -1.62 18.55 -5.76
CA ALA A 35 -2.12 19.60 -4.88
C ALA A 35 -3.57 20.01 -5.23
N LYS A 36 -4.41 19.06 -5.68
CA LYS A 36 -5.85 19.17 -5.37
C LYS A 36 -5.92 18.97 -3.87
N ALA A 37 -6.18 20.04 -3.13
CA ALA A 37 -6.65 19.93 -1.75
C ALA A 37 -7.69 18.81 -1.73
N ALA A 38 -7.36 17.71 -1.04
CA ALA A 38 -8.11 16.47 -1.09
C ALA A 38 -9.52 16.75 -0.59
N GLU A 39 -10.47 16.85 -1.52
CA GLU A 39 -11.85 16.54 -1.22
C GLU A 39 -11.80 15.12 -0.65
N VAL A 40 -12.06 14.98 0.65
CA VAL A 40 -12.00 13.67 1.30
C VAL A 40 -13.03 12.82 0.57
N SER A 41 -12.55 11.82 -0.18
CA SER A 41 -13.42 10.96 -0.97
C SER A 41 -14.53 10.43 -0.06
N PRO A 42 -15.81 10.49 -0.46
CA PRO A 42 -16.91 9.94 0.35
C PRO A 42 -16.66 8.50 0.79
N LEU A 43 -15.97 7.71 -0.05
CA LEU A 43 -15.50 6.37 0.28
C LEU A 43 -14.56 6.37 1.48
N ARG A 44 -13.55 7.25 1.50
CA ARG A 44 -12.57 7.36 2.59
C ARG A 44 -13.22 7.73 3.91
N VAL A 45 -14.14 8.69 3.90
CA VAL A 45 -14.89 9.08 5.12
C VAL A 45 -15.68 7.89 5.67
N LYS A 46 -16.42 7.20 4.80
CA LYS A 46 -17.24 6.04 5.19
C LYS A 46 -16.38 4.86 5.66
N LEU A 47 -15.19 4.68 5.08
CA LEU A 47 -14.21 3.68 5.51
C LEU A 47 -13.67 3.99 6.92
N ASP A 48 -13.21 5.22 7.15
CA ASP A 48 -12.69 5.67 8.45
C ASP A 48 -13.76 5.56 9.55
N GLU A 49 -15.01 5.94 9.24
CA GLU A 49 -16.17 5.75 10.14
C GLU A 49 -16.39 4.28 10.48
N ALA A 50 -16.38 3.40 9.47
CA ALA A 50 -16.59 1.98 9.68
C ALA A 50 -15.49 1.36 10.56
N ILE A 51 -14.23 1.71 10.33
CA ILE A 51 -13.08 1.28 11.15
C ILE A 51 -13.24 1.74 12.60
N ALA A 52 -13.66 2.99 12.81
CA ALA A 52 -13.90 3.51 14.16
C ALA A 52 -15.03 2.76 14.87
N LEU A 53 -16.11 2.42 14.16
CA LEU A 53 -17.22 1.63 14.69
C LEU A 53 -16.79 0.20 15.06
N VAL A 54 -15.96 -0.45 14.23
CA VAL A 54 -15.40 -1.79 14.52
C VAL A 54 -14.59 -1.79 15.81
N ASN A 55 -13.77 -0.78 16.02
CA ASN A 55 -12.93 -0.64 17.22
C ASN A 55 -13.66 -0.05 18.43
N GLY A 56 -14.92 0.38 18.24
CA GLY A 56 -15.71 1.07 19.25
C GLY A 56 -16.81 0.20 19.86
N THR A 57 -17.92 0.86 20.23
CA THR A 57 -19.06 0.21 20.92
C THR A 57 -20.02 -0.51 19.97
N GLN A 58 -19.92 -0.27 18.65
CA GLN A 58 -20.84 -0.78 17.65
C GLN A 58 -20.13 -1.61 16.56
N PRO A 59 -19.40 -2.68 16.95
CA PRO A 59 -18.54 -3.40 16.01
C PRO A 59 -19.31 -4.06 14.86
N MET A 60 -20.52 -4.53 15.13
CA MET A 60 -21.37 -5.15 14.09
C MET A 60 -21.76 -4.14 13.00
N GLN A 61 -22.07 -2.90 13.38
CA GLN A 61 -22.41 -1.85 12.42
C GLN A 61 -21.21 -1.51 11.54
N GLY A 62 -20.01 -1.37 12.14
CA GLY A 62 -18.78 -1.11 11.40
C GLY A 62 -18.48 -2.21 10.37
N ILE A 63 -18.59 -3.49 10.76
CA ILE A 63 -18.41 -4.61 9.82
C ILE A 63 -19.46 -4.62 8.71
N MET A 64 -20.72 -4.28 9.01
CA MET A 64 -21.75 -4.18 7.97
C MET A 64 -21.43 -3.10 6.95
N ILE A 65 -20.94 -1.93 7.39
CA ILE A 65 -20.52 -0.85 6.50
C ILE A 65 -19.33 -1.29 5.65
N LEU A 66 -18.30 -1.91 6.23
CA LEU A 66 -17.14 -2.40 5.48
C LEU A 66 -17.55 -3.44 4.41
N ARG A 67 -18.49 -4.33 4.74
CA ARG A 67 -19.01 -5.30 3.76
C ARG A 67 -19.74 -4.61 2.62
N GLN A 68 -20.56 -3.61 2.91
CA GLN A 68 -21.23 -2.81 1.89
C GLN A 68 -20.20 -2.08 1.01
N LEU A 69 -19.16 -1.49 1.60
CA LEU A 69 -18.09 -0.86 0.85
C LEU A 69 -17.38 -1.84 -0.09
N ALA A 70 -17.15 -3.08 0.35
CA ALA A 70 -16.53 -4.11 -0.49
C ALA A 70 -17.42 -4.58 -1.64
N GLU A 71 -18.75 -4.42 -1.50
CA GLU A 71 -19.72 -4.71 -2.56
C GLU A 71 -19.84 -3.54 -3.54
N GLU A 72 -19.81 -2.29 -3.04
CA GLU A 72 -19.88 -1.05 -3.83
C GLU A 72 -18.57 -0.78 -4.59
N HIS A 73 -17.43 -1.14 -4.00
CA HIS A 73 -16.07 -0.85 -4.48
C HIS A 73 -15.19 -2.11 -4.39
N PRO A 74 -15.48 -3.15 -5.20
CA PRO A 74 -14.76 -4.42 -5.14
C PRO A 74 -13.25 -4.29 -5.44
N GLU A 75 -12.84 -3.25 -6.18
CA GLU A 75 -11.46 -2.94 -6.53
C GLU A 75 -10.67 -2.17 -5.44
N GLU A 76 -11.33 -1.74 -4.36
CA GLU A 76 -10.67 -1.01 -3.28
C GLU A 76 -9.94 -1.96 -2.33
N ALA A 77 -8.62 -2.09 -2.53
CA ALA A 77 -7.77 -2.97 -1.75
C ALA A 77 -7.81 -2.64 -0.24
N GLU A 78 -7.91 -1.36 0.14
CA GLU A 78 -7.91 -0.94 1.55
C GLU A 78 -9.15 -1.49 2.31
N VAL A 79 -10.31 -1.59 1.63
CA VAL A 79 -11.52 -2.14 2.24
C VAL A 79 -11.35 -3.62 2.55
N HIS A 80 -10.79 -4.40 1.61
CA HIS A 80 -10.50 -5.82 1.83
C HIS A 80 -9.42 -6.01 2.89
N TRP A 81 -8.42 -5.13 2.94
CA TRP A 81 -7.39 -5.13 3.98
C TRP A 81 -8.01 -5.04 5.38
N HIS A 82 -8.88 -4.06 5.62
CA HIS A 82 -9.55 -3.92 6.91
C HIS A 82 -10.48 -5.08 7.24
N LEU A 83 -11.26 -5.58 6.26
CA LEU A 83 -12.07 -6.79 6.47
C LEU A 83 -11.21 -8.01 6.82
N GLY A 84 -10.01 -8.13 6.24
CA GLY A 84 -9.06 -9.18 6.56
C GLY A 84 -8.52 -9.08 7.98
N LEU A 85 -8.07 -7.88 8.39
CA LEU A 85 -7.60 -7.62 9.75
C LEU A 85 -8.66 -7.93 10.80
N PHE A 86 -9.90 -7.46 10.59
CA PHE A 86 -10.98 -7.72 11.53
C PHE A 86 -11.47 -9.17 11.51
N SER A 87 -11.30 -9.87 10.40
CA SER A 87 -11.53 -11.32 10.33
C SER A 87 -10.51 -12.07 11.20
N LEU A 88 -9.22 -11.70 11.15
CA LEU A 88 -8.20 -12.26 12.05
C LEU A 88 -8.51 -11.95 13.52
N GLN A 89 -8.84 -10.70 13.84
CA GLN A 89 -9.17 -10.28 15.21
C GLN A 89 -10.34 -11.07 15.81
N SER A 90 -11.29 -11.48 14.98
CA SER A 90 -12.46 -12.27 15.39
C SER A 90 -12.27 -13.79 15.22
N GLY A 91 -11.08 -14.26 14.84
CA GLY A 91 -10.76 -15.68 14.65
C GLY A 91 -11.35 -16.32 13.39
N GLN A 92 -11.93 -15.52 12.48
CA GLN A 92 -12.48 -15.96 11.19
C GLN A 92 -11.36 -16.06 10.15
N VAL A 93 -10.41 -16.97 10.38
CA VAL A 93 -9.17 -17.09 9.61
C VAL A 93 -9.44 -17.43 8.13
N ASP A 94 -10.45 -18.24 7.86
CA ASP A 94 -10.91 -18.58 6.50
C ASP A 94 -11.31 -17.33 5.70
N LYS A 95 -12.06 -16.42 6.34
CA LYS A 95 -12.46 -15.15 5.73
C LYS A 95 -11.26 -14.23 5.56
N ALA A 96 -10.35 -14.20 6.54
CA ALA A 96 -9.12 -13.41 6.44
C ALA A 96 -8.30 -13.81 5.22
N VAL A 97 -8.11 -15.10 4.96
CA VAL A 97 -7.43 -15.59 3.74
C VAL A 97 -8.11 -15.09 2.48
N GLY A 98 -9.43 -15.20 2.39
CA GLY A 98 -10.17 -14.71 1.22
C GLY A 98 -9.97 -13.21 0.99
N ARG A 99 -9.97 -12.42 2.08
CA ARG A 99 -9.79 -10.97 2.01
C ARG A 99 -8.37 -10.57 1.65
N PHE A 100 -7.34 -11.12 2.30
CA PHE A 100 -5.96 -10.79 1.95
C PHE A 100 -5.57 -11.26 0.55
N ARG A 101 -6.18 -12.34 0.04
CA ARG A 101 -6.02 -12.74 -1.37
C ARG A 101 -6.49 -11.64 -2.32
N GLN A 102 -7.66 -11.05 -2.06
CA GLN A 102 -8.15 -9.93 -2.85
C GLN A 102 -7.20 -8.72 -2.75
N VAL A 103 -6.67 -8.42 -1.56
CA VAL A 103 -5.69 -7.34 -1.40
C VAL A 103 -4.47 -7.57 -2.29
N VAL A 104 -3.86 -8.75 -2.25
CA VAL A 104 -2.65 -9.02 -3.05
C VAL A 104 -2.91 -9.13 -4.56
N GLU A 105 -4.15 -9.41 -4.97
CA GLU A 105 -4.59 -9.37 -6.37
C GLU A 105 -4.79 -7.93 -6.88
N LEU A 106 -5.30 -7.05 -6.01
CA LEU A 106 -5.58 -5.64 -6.32
C LEU A 106 -4.35 -4.73 -6.14
N ASP A 107 -3.40 -5.12 -5.30
CA ASP A 107 -2.21 -4.33 -4.96
C ASP A 107 -1.13 -4.37 -6.06
N GLN A 108 -1.45 -3.79 -7.22
CA GLN A 108 -0.53 -3.70 -8.36
C GLN A 108 0.65 -2.75 -8.11
N GLU A 109 0.45 -1.76 -7.22
CA GLU A 109 1.42 -0.70 -6.91
C GLU A 109 2.31 -1.03 -5.70
N GLY A 110 2.03 -2.12 -4.98
CA GLY A 110 2.80 -2.53 -3.80
C GLY A 110 2.57 -1.65 -2.57
N LYS A 111 1.35 -1.12 -2.41
CA LYS A 111 0.92 -0.32 -1.25
C LYS A 111 0.68 -1.16 0.00
N PHE A 112 0.40 -2.46 -0.16
CA PHE A 112 0.09 -3.39 0.93
C PHE A 112 1.02 -4.61 0.90
N PRO A 113 2.36 -4.43 0.94
CA PRO A 113 3.28 -5.56 0.98
C PRO A 113 3.00 -6.48 2.18
N GLU A 114 2.57 -5.93 3.32
CA GLU A 114 2.18 -6.65 4.52
C GLU A 114 1.02 -7.63 4.31
N ALA A 115 0.22 -7.47 3.26
CA ALA A 115 -0.89 -8.39 2.96
C ALA A 115 -0.37 -9.80 2.67
N TRP A 116 0.83 -9.93 2.10
CA TRP A 116 1.49 -11.22 1.92
C TRP A 116 1.90 -11.86 3.26
N SER A 117 2.39 -11.05 4.20
CA SER A 117 2.71 -11.54 5.55
C SER A 117 1.46 -12.01 6.30
N LEU A 118 0.39 -11.21 6.27
CA LEU A 118 -0.88 -11.56 6.91
C LEU A 118 -1.55 -12.77 6.25
N LEU A 119 -1.44 -12.91 4.93
CA LEU A 119 -1.88 -14.09 4.20
C LEU A 119 -1.08 -15.34 4.63
N GLY A 120 0.24 -15.22 4.77
CA GLY A 120 1.11 -16.29 5.27
C GLY A 120 0.76 -16.72 6.70
N GLN A 121 0.55 -15.75 7.59
CA GLN A 121 0.08 -16.01 8.97
C GLN A 121 -1.28 -16.71 8.97
N SER A 122 -2.22 -16.23 8.15
CA SER A 122 -3.56 -16.81 8.04
C SER A 122 -3.51 -18.27 7.55
N TYR A 123 -2.68 -18.57 6.53
CA TYR A 123 -2.48 -19.95 6.09
C TYR A 123 -1.82 -20.83 7.16
N ALA A 124 -0.83 -20.32 7.89
CA ALA A 124 -0.17 -21.05 8.97
C ALA A 124 -1.16 -21.42 10.08
N MET A 125 -2.08 -20.51 10.44
CA MET A 125 -3.15 -20.76 11.42
C MET A 125 -4.14 -21.85 10.96
N MET A 126 -4.31 -22.04 9.65
CA MET A 126 -5.15 -23.10 9.07
C MET A 126 -4.38 -24.39 8.75
N ASP A 127 -3.17 -24.54 9.27
CA ASP A 127 -2.29 -25.69 8.98
C ASP A 127 -1.93 -25.87 7.49
N SER A 128 -2.17 -24.84 6.67
CA SER A 128 -1.86 -24.82 5.25
C SER A 128 -0.40 -24.46 5.02
N THR A 129 0.52 -25.28 5.54
CA THR A 129 1.97 -25.02 5.64
C THR A 129 2.59 -24.58 4.31
N THR A 130 2.32 -25.28 3.21
CA THR A 130 2.88 -24.94 1.89
C THR A 130 2.42 -23.56 1.42
N ALA A 131 1.14 -23.24 1.56
CA ALA A 131 0.60 -21.94 1.17
C ALA A 131 1.16 -20.79 2.05
N ALA A 132 1.37 -21.06 3.34
CA ALA A 132 2.02 -20.13 4.25
C ALA A 132 3.46 -19.82 3.81
N ILE A 133 4.25 -20.84 3.49
CA ILE A 133 5.62 -20.68 2.98
C ILE A 133 5.63 -19.82 1.71
N THR A 134 4.77 -20.12 0.73
CA THR A 134 4.71 -19.35 -0.52
C THR A 134 4.39 -17.87 -0.26
N ALA A 135 3.44 -17.58 0.63
CA ALA A 135 3.07 -16.20 0.95
C ALA A 135 4.21 -15.45 1.68
N PHE A 136 4.90 -16.10 2.62
CA PHE A 136 6.05 -15.49 3.31
C PHE A 136 7.26 -15.27 2.40
N GLU A 137 7.58 -16.19 1.49
CA GLU A 137 8.61 -15.96 0.46
C GLU A 137 8.26 -14.75 -0.41
N THR A 138 7.00 -14.64 -0.79
CA THR A 138 6.51 -13.53 -1.60
C THR A 138 6.63 -12.20 -0.84
N TYR A 139 6.30 -12.19 0.45
CA TYR A 139 6.50 -11.03 1.33
C TYR A 139 7.97 -10.65 1.46
N ARG A 140 8.85 -11.64 1.67
CA ARG A 140 10.30 -11.47 1.80
C ARG A 140 10.92 -10.75 0.59
N THR A 141 10.40 -10.99 -0.62
CA THR A 141 10.86 -10.29 -1.85
C THR A 141 10.35 -8.85 -1.98
N ARG A 142 9.32 -8.47 -1.21
CA ARG A 142 8.63 -7.17 -1.31
C ARG A 142 8.99 -6.22 -0.18
N THR A 143 9.38 -6.73 0.99
CA THR A 143 9.80 -5.90 2.11
C THR A 143 11.29 -5.59 2.04
N THR A 144 11.66 -4.36 2.41
CA THR A 144 13.05 -3.95 2.68
C THR A 144 13.31 -3.72 4.16
N ASP A 145 12.29 -3.90 5.01
CA ASP A 145 12.41 -3.71 6.45
C ASP A 145 13.18 -4.86 7.09
N ALA A 146 14.27 -4.54 7.79
CA ALA A 146 15.19 -5.54 8.32
C ALA A 146 14.56 -6.41 9.42
N GLU A 147 13.71 -5.82 10.26
CA GLU A 147 13.01 -6.54 11.32
C GLU A 147 11.97 -7.49 10.73
N ALA A 148 11.19 -7.02 9.76
CA ALA A 148 10.24 -7.84 9.01
C ALA A 148 10.93 -8.99 8.27
N LEU A 149 12.10 -8.76 7.66
CA LEU A 149 12.89 -9.82 7.01
C LEU A 149 13.30 -10.88 8.04
N GLN A 150 13.84 -10.48 9.18
CA GLN A 150 14.25 -11.41 10.23
C GLN A 150 13.05 -12.19 10.81
N ALA A 151 11.91 -11.55 11.01
CA ALA A 151 10.68 -12.21 11.43
C ALA A 151 10.20 -13.22 10.39
N THR A 152 10.27 -12.85 9.10
CA THR A 152 9.86 -13.70 7.98
C THR A 152 10.76 -14.92 7.84
N ASP A 153 12.08 -14.74 7.93
CA ASP A 153 13.06 -15.84 7.85
C ASP A 153 12.84 -16.87 8.98
N ARG A 154 12.58 -16.40 10.21
CA ARG A 154 12.23 -17.29 11.34
C ARG A 154 10.92 -18.04 11.11
N ALA A 155 9.90 -17.37 10.58
CA ALA A 155 8.62 -18.01 10.27
C ALA A 155 8.79 -19.09 9.18
N LEU A 156 9.58 -18.81 8.15
CA LEU A 156 9.89 -19.75 7.06
C LEU A 156 10.64 -20.99 7.57
N GLU A 157 11.64 -20.82 8.44
CA GLU A 157 12.36 -21.93 9.05
C GLU A 157 11.42 -22.85 9.83
N GLY A 158 10.59 -22.28 10.71
CA GLY A 158 9.61 -23.06 11.48
C GLY A 158 8.60 -23.83 10.61
N LEU A 159 8.10 -23.19 9.54
CA LEU A 159 7.16 -23.82 8.62
C LEU A 159 7.82 -24.93 7.79
N ARG A 160 9.08 -24.77 7.37
CA ARG A 160 9.81 -25.79 6.61
C ARG A 160 10.09 -27.03 7.47
N ASN A 161 10.53 -26.85 8.71
CA ASN A 161 10.72 -27.96 9.64
C ASN A 161 9.41 -28.72 9.86
N LYS A 162 8.30 -28.00 10.05
CA LYS A 162 6.97 -28.59 10.16
C LYS A 162 6.56 -29.37 8.90
N LEU A 163 6.85 -28.83 7.71
CA LEU A 163 6.56 -29.51 6.45
C LEU A 163 7.35 -30.81 6.31
N GLU A 164 8.64 -30.79 6.66
CA GLU A 164 9.50 -31.99 6.67
C GLU A 164 8.94 -33.05 7.63
N GLU A 165 8.56 -32.66 8.85
CA GLU A 165 7.92 -33.56 9.82
C GLU A 165 6.62 -34.17 9.27
N GLN A 166 5.77 -33.36 8.62
CA GLN A 166 4.53 -33.82 7.98
C GLN A 166 4.82 -34.84 6.86
N GLU A 167 5.84 -34.59 6.03
CA GLU A 167 6.24 -35.50 4.95
C GLU A 167 6.84 -36.81 5.49
N HIS A 168 7.63 -36.73 6.56
CA HIS A 168 8.19 -37.91 7.22
C HIS A 168 7.11 -38.79 7.86
N ALA A 169 6.08 -38.19 8.47
CA ALA A 169 4.97 -38.93 9.09
C ALA A 169 4.08 -39.68 8.06
N LEU A 170 4.14 -39.30 6.79
CA LEU A 170 3.36 -39.90 5.70
C LEU A 170 4.08 -41.05 4.97
N ARG A 171 5.35 -41.34 5.33
CA ARG A 171 6.15 -42.44 4.77
C ARG A 171 6.11 -43.67 5.68
#